data_AF-A0A1F3VMW8-F1
#
_entry.id   AF-A0A1F3VMW8-F1
#
_cell.length_a   1.000
_cell.length_b   1.000
_cell.length_c   1.000
_cell.angle_alpha   90.00
_cell.angle_beta   90.00
_cell.angle_gamma   90.00
#
_symmetry.space_group_name_H-M   'P 1'
#
loop_
_entity.id
_entity.type
_entity.pdbx_description
1 polymer ?
#
loop_
_entity_poly.entity_id
_entity_poly.type
_entity_poly.pdbx_seq_one_letter_code
_entity_poly.pdbx_strand_id
1 'polypeptide(L)'
;MKLGFIFKYLLTGTWIWFLFFFNIQAQEDRIDSADSVVHIQEEMQKGTLSEVSDKELKHAQSMNVMELFSKADNLKQLNKMLEPIRKMSESELTNIILSNQKAHPLFELMANNPKLLTFIIRLLKDEKAIQGLVEVTSHKAKIYIYLVFLVITILLNHWFKIKIIKNIESMMKRFFVHVGRIIFFVVLRLTVFLILFYAFLKPSILIIYSLG
;
A
#
# COMPACT_ATOMS: atom_id res chain seq x y z
N MET A 1 37.45 -6.41 -2.63
CA MET A 1 36.85 -5.36 -3.47
C MET A 1 35.39 -5.67 -3.88
N LYS A 2 34.50 -6.06 -2.95
CA LYS A 2 33.06 -6.36 -3.23
C LYS A 2 32.04 -5.61 -2.35
N LEU A 3 32.49 -4.84 -1.34
CA LEU A 3 31.60 -4.09 -0.44
C LEU A 3 30.91 -2.87 -1.10
N GLY A 4 31.50 -2.31 -2.16
CA GLY A 4 30.92 -1.17 -2.87
C GLY A 4 29.60 -1.48 -3.60
N PHE A 5 29.39 -2.75 -3.98
CA PHE A 5 28.20 -3.16 -4.74
C PHE A 5 26.95 -3.18 -3.85
N ILE A 6 27.04 -3.74 -2.65
CA ILE A 6 25.92 -3.85 -1.69
C ILE A 6 25.46 -2.45 -1.22
N PHE A 7 26.40 -1.52 -1.04
CA PHE A 7 26.08 -0.14 -0.64
C PHE A 7 25.35 0.63 -1.75
N LYS A 8 25.63 0.33 -3.03
CA LYS A 8 24.94 0.90 -4.18
C LYS A 8 23.47 0.45 -4.23
N TYR A 9 23.19 -0.84 -4.00
CA TYR A 9 21.83 -1.39 -4.00
C TYR A 9 20.95 -0.87 -2.85
N LEU A 10 21.54 -0.60 -1.68
CA LEU A 10 20.80 -0.06 -0.53
C LEU A 10 20.47 1.43 -0.67
N LEU A 11 21.34 2.21 -1.33
CA LEU A 11 21.05 3.61 -1.68
C LEU A 11 20.01 3.69 -2.80
N THR A 12 20.11 2.83 -3.82
CA THR A 12 19.10 2.79 -4.89
C THR A 12 17.75 2.32 -4.38
N GLY A 13 17.66 1.38 -3.42
CA GLY A 13 16.38 0.95 -2.84
C GLY A 13 15.59 2.09 -2.18
N THR A 14 16.26 2.97 -1.44
CA THR A 14 15.62 4.18 -0.86
C THR A 14 15.28 5.23 -1.91
N TRP A 15 16.10 5.39 -2.95
CA TRP A 15 15.84 6.31 -4.06
C TRP A 15 14.71 5.84 -4.97
N ILE A 16 14.56 4.53 -5.16
CA ILE A 16 13.46 3.94 -5.93
C ILE A 16 12.12 4.20 -5.22
N TRP A 17 12.07 4.02 -3.90
CA TRP A 17 10.88 4.39 -3.12
C TRP A 17 10.59 5.90 -3.16
N PHE A 18 11.63 6.73 -3.11
CA PHE A 18 11.50 8.19 -3.21
C PHE A 18 11.02 8.64 -4.60
N LEU A 19 11.57 8.07 -5.68
CA LEU A 19 11.15 8.33 -7.06
C LEU A 19 9.75 7.80 -7.34
N PHE A 20 9.40 6.61 -6.82
CA PHE A 20 8.04 6.08 -6.91
C PHE A 20 7.03 7.02 -6.25
N PHE A 21 7.37 7.56 -5.07
CA PHE A 21 6.50 8.48 -4.33
C PHE A 21 6.39 9.86 -5.00
N PHE A 22 7.48 10.41 -5.54
CA PHE A 22 7.45 11.69 -6.27
C PHE A 22 6.78 11.59 -7.63
N ASN A 23 6.91 10.46 -8.33
CA ASN A 23 6.20 10.22 -9.59
C ASN A 23 4.68 10.12 -9.35
N ILE A 24 4.26 9.61 -8.18
CA ILE A 24 2.85 9.62 -7.77
C ILE A 24 2.32 11.07 -7.60
N GLN A 25 3.10 11.98 -7.00
CA GLN A 25 2.68 13.39 -6.85
C GLN A 25 2.73 14.20 -8.16
N ALA A 26 3.71 13.97 -9.03
CA ALA A 26 3.82 14.70 -10.29
C ALA A 26 2.68 14.40 -11.29
N GLN A 27 1.93 13.32 -11.06
CA GLN A 27 0.70 12.98 -11.80
C GLN A 27 -0.52 13.74 -11.27
N GLU A 28 -0.47 14.29 -10.04
CA GLU A 28 -1.58 15.00 -9.39
C GLU A 28 -1.81 16.39 -10.01
N ASP A 29 -0.75 17.04 -10.55
CA ASP A 29 -0.80 18.38 -11.16
C ASP A 29 -1.27 18.40 -12.64
N ARG A 30 -1.67 17.26 -13.22
CA ARG A 30 -2.14 17.16 -14.62
C ARG A 30 -3.64 16.95 -14.78
N ILE A 31 -4.43 17.13 -13.72
CA ILE A 31 -5.82 16.68 -13.63
C ILE A 31 -6.78 17.89 -13.61
N ASP A 32 -7.12 18.40 -14.80
CA ASP A 32 -8.21 19.36 -15.05
C ASP A 32 -9.15 18.84 -16.16
N SER A 33 -9.54 17.56 -16.11
CA SER A 33 -10.47 16.99 -17.12
C SER A 33 -11.39 15.89 -16.57
N ALA A 34 -12.04 16.15 -15.43
CA ALA A 34 -12.99 15.23 -14.79
C ALA A 34 -14.42 15.23 -15.38
N ASP A 35 -14.72 16.08 -16.36
CA ASP A 35 -16.08 16.21 -16.94
C ASP A 35 -16.41 15.15 -18.03
N SER A 36 -15.45 14.33 -18.49
CA SER A 36 -15.67 13.39 -19.60
C SER A 36 -16.24 12.02 -19.18
N VAL A 37 -16.15 11.63 -17.91
CA VAL A 37 -16.48 10.25 -17.46
C VAL A 37 -17.98 10.03 -17.25
N VAL A 38 -18.74 11.07 -16.89
CA VAL A 38 -20.20 10.97 -16.71
C VAL A 38 -20.91 10.76 -18.05
N HIS A 39 -20.35 11.29 -19.14
CA HIS A 39 -20.95 11.21 -20.47
C HIS A 39 -20.87 9.79 -21.08
N ILE A 40 -19.81 9.03 -20.78
CA ILE A 40 -19.56 7.70 -21.36
C ILE A 40 -20.49 6.64 -20.76
N GLN A 41 -20.85 6.76 -19.48
CA GLN A 41 -21.71 5.79 -18.81
C GLN A 41 -23.20 5.93 -19.22
N GLU A 42 -23.63 7.14 -19.63
CA GLU A 42 -24.94 7.36 -20.26
C GLU A 42 -25.01 6.83 -21.69
N GLU A 43 -23.92 6.91 -22.46
CA GLU A 43 -23.89 6.41 -23.85
C GLU A 43 -23.85 4.87 -23.92
N MET A 44 -23.22 4.20 -22.94
CA MET A 44 -23.26 2.73 -22.85
C MET A 44 -24.65 2.15 -22.56
N GLN A 45 -25.56 2.92 -21.93
CA GLN A 45 -26.95 2.48 -21.74
C GLN A 45 -27.84 2.64 -22.98
N LYS A 46 -27.39 3.39 -24.00
CA LYS A 46 -28.20 3.67 -25.21
C LYS A 46 -28.02 2.64 -26.35
N GLY A 47 -27.30 1.55 -26.13
CA GLY A 47 -27.38 0.37 -27.01
C GLY A 47 -26.78 0.55 -28.43
N THR A 48 -25.96 1.58 -28.66
CA THR A 48 -25.16 1.72 -29.89
C THR A 48 -23.77 1.12 -29.68
N LEU A 49 -23.71 -0.21 -29.65
CA LEU A 49 -22.51 -1.00 -29.39
C LEU A 49 -22.02 -1.62 -30.70
N SER A 50 -21.25 -0.84 -31.48
CA SER A 50 -20.40 -1.43 -32.54
C SER A 50 -19.19 -0.57 -32.92
N GLU A 51 -19.00 0.62 -32.35
CA GLU A 51 -17.87 1.48 -32.74
C GLU A 51 -17.23 2.24 -31.57
N VAL A 52 -17.33 1.71 -30.34
CA VAL A 52 -16.55 2.21 -29.21
C VAL A 52 -15.11 1.73 -29.38
N SER A 53 -14.35 2.59 -30.08
CA SER A 53 -12.96 2.47 -30.50
C SER A 53 -12.02 1.95 -29.40
N ASP A 54 -11.07 1.09 -29.77
CA ASP A 54 -9.93 0.62 -28.96
C ASP A 54 -9.13 1.73 -28.24
N LYS A 55 -9.34 3.01 -28.62
CA LYS A 55 -8.82 4.18 -27.92
C LYS A 55 -9.48 4.44 -26.56
N GLU A 56 -10.77 4.19 -26.39
CA GLU A 56 -11.47 4.42 -25.11
C GLU A 56 -11.14 3.33 -24.09
N LEU A 57 -10.95 2.08 -24.53
CA LEU A 57 -10.51 0.99 -23.66
C LEU A 57 -9.07 1.22 -23.12
N LYS A 58 -8.19 1.79 -23.95
CA LYS A 58 -6.84 2.20 -23.53
C LYS A 58 -6.86 3.43 -22.61
N HIS A 59 -7.87 4.29 -22.72
CA HIS A 59 -8.03 5.43 -21.82
C HIS A 59 -8.59 5.01 -20.45
N ALA A 60 -9.54 4.06 -20.43
CA ALA A 60 -10.02 3.42 -19.20
C ALA A 60 -8.93 2.61 -18.47
N GLN A 61 -8.00 1.99 -19.21
CA GLN A 61 -6.81 1.36 -18.61
C GLN A 61 -5.75 2.36 -18.12
N SER A 62 -5.79 3.61 -18.57
CA SER A 62 -4.94 4.70 -18.07
C SER A 62 -5.53 5.44 -16.87
N MET A 63 -6.75 5.09 -16.45
CA MET A 63 -7.32 5.61 -15.21
C MET A 63 -6.42 5.21 -14.04
N ASN A 64 -5.92 6.24 -13.38
CA ASN A 64 -5.05 6.11 -12.24
C ASN A 64 -5.86 5.45 -11.12
N VAL A 65 -5.46 4.25 -10.70
CA VAL A 65 -6.06 3.48 -9.60
C VAL A 65 -6.21 4.32 -8.33
N MET A 66 -5.46 5.43 -8.22
CA MET A 66 -5.51 6.40 -7.15
C MET A 66 -6.72 7.36 -7.19
N GLU A 67 -7.23 7.73 -8.37
CA GLU A 67 -8.42 8.59 -8.51
C GLU A 67 -9.69 7.85 -8.05
N LEU A 68 -9.70 6.52 -8.27
CA LEU A 68 -10.63 5.55 -7.70
C LEU A 68 -10.61 5.49 -6.16
N PHE A 69 -9.70 6.20 -5.45
CA PHE A 69 -9.69 6.23 -3.98
C PHE A 69 -9.99 7.62 -3.36
N SER A 70 -10.21 8.68 -4.14
CA SER A 70 -10.31 10.05 -3.63
C SER A 70 -11.71 10.58 -3.22
N LYS A 71 -12.83 9.93 -3.58
CA LYS A 71 -14.20 10.42 -3.30
C LYS A 71 -15.04 9.47 -2.44
N ALA A 72 -16.00 10.01 -1.69
CA ALA A 72 -16.99 9.22 -0.94
C ALA A 72 -17.81 8.25 -1.82
N ASP A 73 -17.96 8.55 -3.11
CA ASP A 73 -18.54 7.63 -4.10
C ASP A 73 -17.70 6.36 -4.31
N ASN A 74 -16.41 6.42 -3.99
CA ASN A 74 -15.48 5.31 -4.15
C ASN A 74 -15.65 4.26 -3.05
N LEU A 75 -16.15 4.61 -1.87
CA LEU A 75 -16.51 3.62 -0.85
C LEU A 75 -17.69 2.77 -1.33
N LYS A 76 -18.67 3.37 -2.01
CA LYS A 76 -19.78 2.64 -2.61
C LYS A 76 -19.32 1.75 -3.77
N GLN A 77 -18.45 2.26 -4.64
CA GLN A 77 -17.88 1.47 -5.73
C GLN A 77 -17.01 0.32 -5.21
N LEU A 78 -16.14 0.58 -4.25
CA LEU A 78 -15.31 -0.45 -3.61
C LEU A 78 -16.17 -1.51 -2.92
N ASN A 79 -17.22 -1.10 -2.19
CA ASN A 79 -18.17 -2.04 -1.59
C ASN A 79 -18.85 -2.92 -2.65
N LYS A 80 -19.26 -2.35 -3.79
CA LYS A 80 -19.83 -3.13 -4.91
C LYS A 80 -18.80 -4.08 -5.52
N MET A 81 -17.56 -3.65 -5.72
CA MET A 81 -16.48 -4.49 -6.26
C MET A 81 -16.10 -5.64 -5.33
N LEU A 82 -16.21 -5.43 -4.01
CA LEU A 82 -15.90 -6.43 -3.00
C LEU A 82 -17.10 -7.33 -2.65
N GLU A 83 -18.32 -6.95 -3.02
CA GLU A 83 -19.53 -7.72 -2.74
C GLU A 83 -19.44 -9.19 -3.21
N PRO A 84 -18.94 -9.51 -4.42
CA PRO A 84 -18.76 -10.90 -4.85
C PRO A 84 -17.78 -11.65 -3.94
N ILE A 85 -16.69 -11.00 -3.53
CA ILE A 85 -15.67 -11.58 -2.65
C ILE A 85 -16.26 -11.86 -1.27
N ARG A 86 -17.08 -10.94 -0.72
CA ARG A 86 -17.73 -11.11 0.59
C ARG A 86 -18.70 -12.29 0.61
N LYS A 87 -19.37 -12.57 -0.51
CA LYS A 87 -20.32 -13.69 -0.66
C LYS A 87 -19.64 -15.05 -0.82
N MET A 88 -18.37 -15.10 -1.21
CA MET A 88 -17.63 -16.35 -1.35
C MET A 88 -17.39 -17.02 0.01
N SER A 89 -17.38 -18.36 -0.02
CA SER A 89 -16.95 -19.16 1.14
C SER A 89 -15.47 -18.90 1.44
N GLU A 90 -15.05 -19.07 2.70
CA GLU A 90 -13.65 -18.89 3.08
C GLU A 90 -12.73 -19.88 2.34
N SER A 91 -13.23 -21.09 2.05
CA SER A 91 -12.51 -22.10 1.26
C SER A 91 -12.32 -21.69 -0.20
N GLU A 92 -13.33 -21.09 -0.84
CA GLU A 92 -13.20 -20.59 -2.22
C GLU A 92 -12.18 -19.45 -2.29
N LEU A 93 -12.27 -18.49 -1.36
CA LEU A 93 -11.32 -17.38 -1.24
C LEU A 93 -9.89 -17.88 -1.01
N THR A 94 -9.73 -18.87 -0.13
CA THR A 94 -8.45 -19.54 0.10
C THR A 94 -7.90 -20.13 -1.20
N ASN A 95 -8.72 -20.89 -1.93
CA ASN A 95 -8.31 -21.52 -3.19
C ASN A 95 -7.95 -20.49 -4.27
N ILE A 96 -8.66 -19.35 -4.34
CA ILE A 96 -8.34 -18.26 -5.27
C ILE A 96 -7.01 -17.59 -4.90
N ILE A 97 -6.74 -17.36 -3.62
CA ILE A 97 -5.47 -16.75 -3.19
C ILE A 97 -4.31 -17.73 -3.46
N LEU A 98 -4.50 -19.01 -3.16
CA LEU A 98 -3.49 -20.05 -3.38
C LEU A 98 -3.25 -20.36 -4.86
N SER A 99 -4.28 -20.31 -5.71
CA SER A 99 -4.10 -20.52 -7.15
C SER A 99 -3.27 -19.42 -7.82
N ASN A 100 -3.30 -18.20 -7.25
CA ASN A 100 -2.49 -17.06 -7.68
C ASN A 100 -1.07 -17.03 -7.05
N GLN A 101 -0.71 -18.02 -6.23
CA GLN A 101 0.58 -18.07 -5.53
C GLN A 101 1.79 -17.97 -6.47
N LYS A 102 1.70 -18.55 -7.67
CA LYS A 102 2.79 -18.57 -8.65
C LYS A 102 3.06 -17.21 -9.31
N ALA A 103 2.12 -16.27 -9.22
CA ALA A 103 2.22 -14.99 -9.90
C ALA A 103 3.00 -13.94 -9.10
N HIS A 104 3.03 -14.02 -7.77
CA HIS A 104 3.68 -13.00 -6.94
C HIS A 104 4.32 -13.59 -5.66
N PRO A 105 5.58 -13.26 -5.33
CA PRO A 105 6.26 -13.72 -4.10
C PRO A 105 5.52 -13.38 -2.81
N LEU A 106 4.68 -12.34 -2.84
CA LEU A 106 3.84 -11.97 -1.68
C LEU A 106 2.77 -13.04 -1.38
N PHE A 107 2.20 -13.67 -2.40
CA PHE A 107 1.21 -14.73 -2.19
C PHE A 107 1.86 -16.01 -1.65
N GLU A 108 3.12 -16.27 -1.98
CA GLU A 108 3.89 -17.37 -1.39
C GLU A 108 4.08 -17.20 0.11
N LEU A 109 4.40 -15.98 0.57
CA LEU A 109 4.47 -15.67 2.00
C LEU A 109 3.13 -15.85 2.72
N MET A 110 2.02 -15.50 2.07
CA MET A 110 0.68 -15.72 2.62
C MET A 110 0.34 -17.21 2.71
N ALA A 111 0.64 -17.98 1.66
CA ALA A 111 0.37 -19.42 1.60
C ALA A 111 1.15 -20.19 2.69
N ASN A 112 2.40 -19.78 2.96
CA ASN A 112 3.23 -20.39 3.99
C ASN A 112 2.82 -20.02 5.42
N ASN A 113 1.89 -19.06 5.60
CA ASN A 113 1.44 -18.63 6.91
C ASN A 113 -0.11 -18.66 7.00
N PRO A 114 -0.72 -19.76 7.46
CA PRO A 114 -2.17 -19.93 7.46
C PRO A 114 -2.89 -18.86 8.31
N LYS A 115 -2.27 -18.38 9.40
CA LYS A 115 -2.84 -17.29 10.21
C LYS A 115 -2.92 -15.98 9.44
N LEU A 116 -1.89 -15.67 8.65
CA LEU A 116 -1.88 -14.48 7.78
C LEU A 116 -2.93 -14.61 6.68
N LEU A 117 -3.07 -15.80 6.08
CA LEU A 117 -4.09 -16.07 5.08
C LEU A 117 -5.51 -15.89 5.63
N THR A 118 -5.82 -16.50 6.78
CA THR A 118 -7.11 -16.31 7.45
C THR A 118 -7.35 -14.86 7.84
N PHE A 119 -6.32 -14.15 8.30
CA PHE A 119 -6.40 -12.72 8.58
C PHE A 119 -6.82 -11.92 7.34
N ILE A 120 -6.17 -12.13 6.20
CA ILE A 120 -6.48 -11.41 4.96
C ILE A 120 -7.90 -11.74 4.47
N ILE A 121 -8.31 -13.01 4.53
CA ILE A 121 -9.67 -13.41 4.15
C ILE A 121 -10.71 -12.74 5.04
N ARG A 122 -10.53 -12.77 6.36
CA ARG A 122 -11.43 -12.09 7.30
C ARG A 122 -11.44 -10.58 7.10
N LEU A 123 -10.27 -9.98 6.84
CA LEU A 123 -10.13 -8.57 6.52
C LEU A 123 -10.91 -8.19 5.26
N LEU A 124 -10.85 -9.01 4.20
CA LEU A 124 -11.58 -8.81 2.95
C LEU A 124 -13.10 -8.98 3.10
N LYS A 125 -13.53 -9.80 4.08
CA LYS A 125 -14.95 -10.04 4.36
C LYS A 125 -15.55 -9.00 5.31
N ASP A 126 -14.74 -8.38 6.17
CA ASP A 126 -15.17 -7.36 7.12
C ASP A 126 -15.29 -5.98 6.43
N GLU A 127 -16.53 -5.53 6.26
CA GLU A 127 -16.83 -4.24 5.64
C GLU A 127 -16.21 -3.06 6.40
N LYS A 128 -16.25 -3.08 7.74
CA LYS A 128 -15.75 -1.99 8.57
C LYS A 128 -14.22 -1.92 8.51
N ALA A 129 -13.55 -3.07 8.45
CA ALA A 129 -12.10 -3.11 8.35
C ALA A 129 -11.60 -2.49 7.04
N ILE A 130 -12.26 -2.80 5.92
CA ILE A 130 -11.90 -2.23 4.62
C ILE A 130 -12.24 -0.74 4.56
N GLN A 131 -13.42 -0.34 5.04
CA GLN A 131 -13.79 1.08 5.12
C GLN A 131 -12.77 1.86 5.94
N GLY A 132 -12.38 1.33 7.11
CA GLY A 132 -11.32 1.92 7.93
C GLY A 132 -9.99 2.07 7.17
N LEU A 133 -9.56 1.04 6.42
CA LEU A 133 -8.34 1.12 5.60
C LEU A 133 -8.43 2.16 4.49
N VAL A 134 -9.60 2.35 3.88
CA VAL A 134 -9.80 3.39 2.86
C VAL A 134 -9.83 4.77 3.51
N GLU A 135 -10.52 4.93 4.63
CA GLU A 135 -10.57 6.19 5.37
C GLU A 135 -9.18 6.68 5.78
N VAL A 136 -8.25 5.76 6.10
CA VAL A 136 -6.83 6.11 6.31
C VAL A 136 -6.28 6.93 5.16
N THR A 137 -6.61 6.58 3.91
CA THR A 137 -6.17 7.28 2.69
C THR A 137 -6.91 8.60 2.45
N SER A 138 -8.13 8.73 2.95
CA SER A 138 -8.93 9.95 2.81
C SER A 138 -8.51 11.06 3.80
N HIS A 139 -7.88 10.71 4.92
CA HIS A 139 -7.41 11.68 5.92
C HIS A 139 -6.07 12.33 5.57
N LYS A 140 -6.06 13.17 4.52
CA LYS A 140 -4.88 13.88 4.00
C LYS A 140 -4.01 14.52 5.10
N ALA A 141 -4.61 15.23 6.06
CA ALA A 141 -3.86 15.88 7.14
C ALA A 141 -3.01 14.91 7.98
N LYS A 142 -3.56 13.75 8.35
CA LYS A 142 -2.81 12.73 9.10
C LYS A 142 -1.73 12.08 8.24
N ILE A 143 -2.00 11.88 6.95
CA ILE A 143 -1.02 11.37 5.99
C ILE A 143 0.15 12.35 5.86
N TYR A 144 -0.11 13.66 5.75
CA TYR A 144 0.94 14.67 5.68
C TYR A 144 1.79 14.70 6.95
N ILE A 145 1.17 14.62 8.14
CA ILE A 145 1.91 14.52 9.41
C ILE A 145 2.81 13.28 9.41
N TYR A 146 2.27 12.13 9.00
CA TYR A 146 3.04 10.89 8.90
C TYR A 146 4.17 10.99 7.87
N LEU A 147 3.93 11.66 6.74
CA LEU A 147 4.92 11.88 5.70
C LEU A 147 6.08 12.77 6.19
N VAL A 148 5.76 13.89 6.85
CA VAL A 148 6.76 14.77 7.47
C VAL A 148 7.58 13.99 8.50
N PHE A 149 6.90 13.17 9.32
CA PHE A 149 7.57 12.27 10.26
C PHE A 149 8.49 11.26 9.55
N LEU A 150 8.07 10.66 8.44
CA LEU A 150 8.91 9.76 7.64
C LEU A 150 10.16 10.48 7.11
N VAL A 151 10.02 11.69 6.57
CA VAL A 151 11.15 12.50 6.10
C VAL A 151 12.13 12.78 7.25
N ILE A 152 11.62 13.21 8.42
CA ILE A 152 12.45 13.46 9.60
C ILE A 152 13.18 12.17 10.03
N THR A 153 12.49 11.02 10.09
CA THR A 153 13.16 9.76 10.47
C THR A 153 14.20 9.31 9.45
N ILE A 154 14.02 9.59 8.16
CA ILE A 154 15.04 9.33 7.12
C ILE A 154 16.28 10.19 7.36
N LEU A 155 16.10 11.49 7.61
CA LEU A 155 17.20 12.42 7.92
C LEU A 155 17.94 12.00 9.19
N LEU A 156 17.21 11.66 10.26
CA LEU A 156 17.80 11.15 11.50
C LEU A 156 18.57 9.85 11.27
N ASN A 157 17.98 8.87 10.57
CA ASN A 157 18.64 7.62 10.26
C ASN A 157 19.96 7.83 9.46
N HIS A 158 19.95 8.78 8.52
CA HIS A 158 21.16 9.17 7.79
C HIS A 158 22.21 9.81 8.70
N TRP A 159 21.80 10.74 9.56
CA TRP A 159 22.69 11.39 10.53
C TRP A 159 23.32 10.37 11.50
N PHE A 160 22.51 9.45 12.04
CA PHE A 160 22.98 8.33 12.87
C PHE A 160 23.99 7.44 12.15
N LYS A 161 23.77 7.17 10.86
CA LYS A 161 24.71 6.41 10.02
C LYS A 161 26.08 7.07 9.97
N ILE A 162 26.14 8.39 9.79
CA ILE A 162 27.41 9.12 9.69
C ILE A 162 28.14 9.13 11.03
N LYS A 163 27.43 9.38 12.14
CA LYS A 163 28.06 9.55 13.45
C LYS A 163 28.51 8.24 14.08
N ILE A 164 27.68 7.19 14.04
CA ILE A 164 27.95 5.95 14.79
C ILE A 164 28.88 5.01 14.01
N ILE A 165 28.67 4.85 12.70
CA ILE A 165 29.40 3.82 11.93
C ILE A 165 30.87 4.20 11.72
N LYS A 166 31.21 5.50 11.71
CA LYS A 166 32.59 5.95 11.52
C LYS A 166 33.52 5.54 12.67
N ASN A 167 33.01 5.37 13.88
CA ASN A 167 33.82 5.16 15.09
C ASN A 167 33.94 3.70 15.52
N ILE A 168 33.29 2.75 14.83
CA ILE A 168 33.30 1.33 15.21
C ILE A 168 34.34 0.61 14.36
N GLU A 169 35.41 0.06 14.93
CA GLU A 169 36.44 -0.63 14.12
C GLU A 169 35.98 -2.03 13.64
N SER A 170 35.26 -2.77 14.50
CA SER A 170 34.84 -4.15 14.21
C SER A 170 33.69 -4.23 13.20
N MET A 171 33.85 -5.03 12.15
CA MET A 171 32.80 -5.29 11.16
C MET A 171 31.55 -5.94 11.78
N MET A 172 31.72 -6.89 12.70
CA MET A 172 30.61 -7.56 13.41
C MET A 172 29.79 -6.54 14.22
N LYS A 173 30.47 -5.68 15.00
CA LYS A 173 29.79 -4.62 15.77
C LYS A 173 29.05 -3.64 14.84
N ARG A 174 29.64 -3.27 13.70
CA ARG A 174 28.96 -2.44 12.69
C ARG A 174 27.68 -3.09 12.18
N PHE A 175 27.71 -4.40 11.92
CA PHE A 175 26.54 -5.13 11.44
C PHE A 175 25.40 -5.14 12.47
N PHE A 176 25.68 -5.53 13.73
CA PHE A 176 24.65 -5.53 14.77
C PHE A 176 24.06 -4.14 15.04
N VAL A 177 24.90 -3.11 15.09
CA VAL A 177 24.44 -1.72 15.22
C VAL A 177 23.57 -1.30 14.04
N HIS A 178 23.93 -1.73 12.82
CA HIS A 178 23.14 -1.44 11.63
C HIS A 178 21.76 -2.11 11.68
N VAL A 179 21.70 -3.40 12.02
CA VAL A 179 20.44 -4.15 12.14
C VAL A 179 19.56 -3.58 13.25
N GLY A 180 20.12 -3.35 14.45
CA GLY A 180 19.40 -2.77 15.57
C GLY A 180 18.82 -1.40 15.25
N ARG A 181 19.56 -0.57 14.51
CA ARG A 181 19.07 0.72 14.02
C ARG A 181 17.91 0.57 13.03
N ILE A 182 18.00 -0.37 12.08
CA ILE A 182 16.90 -0.63 11.13
C ILE A 182 15.64 -1.02 11.90
N ILE A 183 15.76 -1.98 12.81
CA ILE A 183 14.64 -2.45 13.63
C ILE A 183 14.05 -1.28 14.43
N PHE A 184 14.89 -0.47 15.07
CA PHE A 184 14.45 0.70 15.84
C PHE A 184 13.61 1.67 14.99
N PHE A 185 14.10 2.07 13.82
CA PHE A 185 13.35 3.00 12.95
C PHE A 185 12.09 2.37 12.36
N VAL A 186 12.10 1.06 12.06
CA VAL A 186 10.91 0.34 11.58
C VAL A 186 9.84 0.31 12.68
N VAL A 187 10.20 -0.10 13.89
CA VAL A 187 9.28 -0.12 15.04
C VAL A 187 8.75 1.28 15.31
N LEU A 188 9.62 2.29 15.35
CA LEU A 188 9.22 3.68 15.59
C LEU A 188 8.21 4.18 14.54
N ARG A 189 8.42 3.88 13.26
CA ARG A 189 7.50 4.24 12.17
C ARG A 189 6.17 3.53 12.30
N LEU A 190 6.19 2.23 12.57
CA LEU A 190 4.97 1.45 12.80
C LEU A 190 4.20 1.97 14.01
N THR A 191 4.87 2.29 15.11
CA THR A 191 4.23 2.86 16.30
C THR A 191 3.57 4.20 16.01
N VAL A 192 4.24 5.12 15.32
CA VAL A 192 3.64 6.43 14.98
C VAL A 192 2.49 6.27 13.99
N PHE A 193 2.62 5.38 13.00
CA PHE A 193 1.53 5.05 12.09
C PHE A 193 0.31 4.53 12.85
N LEU A 194 0.53 3.54 13.75
CA LEU A 194 -0.53 2.97 14.57
C LEU A 194 -1.18 4.04 15.45
N ILE A 195 -0.43 4.95 16.06
CA ILE A 195 -1.01 6.02 16.90
C ILE A 195 -1.88 6.97 16.06
N LEU A 196 -1.39 7.43 14.90
CA LEU A 196 -2.11 8.38 14.06
C LEU A 196 -3.40 7.80 13.47
N PHE A 197 -3.35 6.52 13.09
CA PHE A 197 -4.43 5.83 12.39
C PHE A 197 -5.16 4.78 13.24
N TYR A 198 -4.94 4.76 14.56
CA TYR A 198 -5.52 3.76 15.46
C TYR A 198 -7.03 3.63 15.34
N ALA A 199 -7.74 4.77 15.29
CA ALA A 199 -9.19 4.81 15.19
C ALA A 199 -9.73 4.05 13.96
N PHE A 200 -9.02 4.14 12.83
CA PHE A 200 -9.40 3.51 11.57
C PHE A 200 -8.95 2.05 11.48
N LEU A 201 -7.82 1.72 12.12
CA LEU A 201 -7.25 0.36 12.13
C LEU A 201 -7.88 -0.53 13.19
N LYS A 202 -8.62 0.04 14.16
CA LYS A 202 -9.31 -0.69 15.23
C LYS A 202 -10.10 -1.92 14.73
N PRO A 203 -10.98 -1.84 13.71
CA PRO A 203 -11.68 -3.01 13.19
C PRO A 203 -10.71 -4.10 12.69
N SER A 204 -9.67 -3.74 11.96
CA SER A 204 -8.65 -4.68 11.48
C SER A 204 -7.89 -5.35 12.63
N ILE A 205 -7.60 -4.59 13.70
CA ILE A 205 -6.91 -5.10 14.90
C ILE A 205 -7.80 -6.12 15.65
N LEU A 206 -9.11 -5.90 15.71
CA LEU A 206 -10.04 -6.86 16.33
C LEU A 206 -10.02 -8.22 15.63
N ILE A 207 -9.86 -8.23 14.30
CA ILE A 207 -9.72 -9.47 13.53
C ILE A 207 -8.44 -10.22 13.94
N ILE A 208 -7.33 -9.52 14.17
CA ILE A 208 -6.09 -10.15 14.63
C ILE A 208 -6.29 -10.83 16.00
N TYR A 209 -6.94 -10.14 16.93
CA TYR A 209 -7.24 -10.72 18.25
C TYR A 209 -8.19 -11.92 18.16
N SER A 210 -9.06 -11.99 17.15
CA SER A 210 -9.94 -13.14 16.91
C SER A 210 -9.22 -14.39 16.36
N LEU A 211 -7.92 -14.29 16.06
CA LEU A 211 -7.08 -15.37 15.51
C LEU A 211 -6.06 -15.93 16.51
N GLY A 212 -5.89 -15.26 17.66
CA GLY A 212 -5.00 -15.68 18.75
C GLY A 212 -5.73 -16.59 19.73
#